data_AF-A0A9W4TQN2-F1
#
_entry.id   AF-A0A9W4TQN2-F1
#
_cell.length_a   1.000
_cell.length_b   1.000
_cell.length_c   1.000
_cell.angle_alpha   90.00
_cell.angle_beta   90.00
_cell.angle_gamma   90.00
#
_symmetry.space_group_name_H-M   'P 1'
#
loop_
_entity.id
_entity.type
_entity.pdbx_description
1 polymer ?
#
loop_
_entity_poly.entity_id
_entity_poly.type
_entity_poly.pdbx_seq_one_letter_code
_entity_poly.pdbx_strand_id
1 'polypeptide(L)'
;MIKKYLPFISLLLFFPLTANAVPAPVAMLPLTIETAIKQFTPPYCQNGLQGLGSAVEKCYENTKDTSVTIDMCVLGDITIAKLLIQDKKADLSVLDRKPSEVIADKNIPVSGTESYLNFASVVKRLQLLGDMPRFYIYNSPQILAYLQQGADPVYKGITEGCKK
;
A
#
# COMPACT_ATOMS: atom_id res chain seq x y z
N MET A 1 16.24 29.11 -59.44
CA MET A 1 14.91 28.75 -58.88
C MET A 1 15.12 27.75 -57.76
N ILE A 2 15.04 28.18 -56.49
CA ILE A 2 15.23 27.31 -55.32
C ILE A 2 13.86 27.14 -54.65
N LYS A 3 13.27 25.95 -54.80
CA LYS A 3 12.04 25.55 -54.10
C LYS A 3 12.38 25.30 -52.62
N LYS A 4 11.84 26.12 -51.73
CA LYS A 4 11.81 25.87 -50.29
C LYS A 4 10.76 24.78 -50.02
N TYR A 5 11.18 23.56 -49.73
CA TYR A 5 10.33 22.54 -49.15
C TYR A 5 10.45 22.65 -47.63
N LEU A 6 9.41 23.19 -46.99
CA LEU A 6 9.22 23.07 -45.54
C LEU A 6 8.67 21.66 -45.27
N PRO A 7 9.37 20.74 -44.60
CA PRO A 7 8.73 19.53 -44.14
C PRO A 7 7.89 19.86 -42.91
N PHE A 8 6.57 19.77 -43.11
CA PHE A 8 5.53 19.79 -42.11
C PHE A 8 5.68 18.54 -41.21
N ILE A 9 6.48 18.64 -40.15
CA ILE A 9 6.52 17.64 -39.07
C ILE A 9 5.68 18.21 -37.92
N SER A 10 4.36 18.14 -38.10
CA SER A 10 3.38 18.52 -37.08
C SER A 10 2.24 17.52 -37.09
N LEU A 11 2.55 16.27 -36.77
CA LEU A 11 1.58 15.23 -36.44
C LEU A 11 2.35 14.11 -35.74
N LEU A 12 1.86 13.63 -34.58
CA LEU A 12 2.52 12.76 -33.59
C LEU A 12 3.35 13.61 -32.62
N LEU A 13 2.83 14.04 -31.47
CA LEU A 13 2.70 13.20 -30.27
C LEU A 13 1.74 13.83 -29.25
N PHE A 14 0.49 14.14 -29.64
CA PHE A 14 -0.60 14.31 -28.68
C PHE A 14 -1.18 12.93 -28.36
N PHE A 15 -0.38 12.05 -27.77
CA PHE A 15 -0.97 11.03 -26.92
C PHE A 15 -1.39 11.77 -25.66
N PRO A 16 -2.68 11.88 -25.33
CA PRO A 16 -3.03 12.19 -23.96
C PRO A 16 -2.43 11.04 -23.16
N LEU A 17 -1.33 11.34 -22.45
CA LEU A 17 -0.98 10.57 -21.27
C LEU A 17 -2.21 10.67 -20.40
N THR A 18 -3.12 9.71 -20.54
CA THR A 18 -4.12 9.38 -19.55
C THR A 18 -3.33 8.84 -18.37
N ALA A 19 -2.60 9.74 -17.70
CA ALA A 19 -2.23 9.59 -16.33
C ALA A 19 -3.58 9.45 -15.63
N ASN A 20 -4.03 8.21 -15.47
CA ASN A 20 -5.13 7.90 -14.61
C ASN A 20 -4.77 8.56 -13.30
N ALA A 21 -5.48 9.65 -12.97
CA ALA A 21 -5.33 10.31 -11.70
C ALA A 21 -5.68 9.24 -10.67
N VAL A 22 -4.63 8.65 -10.09
CA VAL A 22 -4.79 7.77 -8.94
C VAL A 22 -5.50 8.64 -7.92
N PRO A 23 -6.71 8.28 -7.45
CA PRO A 23 -7.37 9.08 -6.45
C PRO A 23 -6.39 9.28 -5.32
N ALA A 24 -6.30 10.54 -4.89
CA ALA A 24 -5.46 10.90 -3.77
C ALA A 24 -5.72 9.88 -2.65
N PRO A 25 -4.67 9.29 -2.08
CA PRO A 25 -4.87 8.34 -1.01
C PRO A 25 -5.76 9.00 0.04
N VAL A 26 -6.71 8.23 0.61
CA VAL A 26 -7.65 8.75 1.61
C VAL A 26 -6.82 9.54 2.62
N ALA A 27 -7.11 10.84 2.72
CA ALA A 27 -6.30 11.76 3.50
C ALA A 27 -6.36 11.32 4.96
N MET A 28 -5.35 10.58 5.40
CA MET A 28 -5.23 10.18 6.80
C MET A 28 -4.83 11.40 7.61
N LEU A 29 -5.42 11.54 8.79
CA LEU A 29 -5.12 12.64 9.68
C LEU A 29 -3.61 12.66 9.99
N PRO A 30 -2.94 13.82 9.98
CA PRO A 30 -1.51 13.92 10.29
C PRO A 30 -1.13 13.24 11.62
N LEU A 31 -2.01 13.36 12.63
CA LEU A 31 -1.82 12.69 13.92
C LEU A 31 -1.76 11.16 13.80
N THR A 32 -2.59 10.57 12.94
CA THR A 32 -2.58 9.12 12.68
C THR A 32 -1.26 8.70 12.03
N ILE A 33 -0.77 9.49 11.07
CA ILE A 33 0.52 9.27 10.41
C ILE A 33 1.67 9.33 11.42
N GLU A 34 1.73 10.38 12.24
CA GLU A 34 2.77 10.54 13.27
C GLU A 34 2.74 9.41 14.31
N THR A 35 1.54 9.01 14.73
CA THR A 35 1.36 7.92 15.70
C THR A 35 1.83 6.60 15.11
N ALA A 36 1.47 6.31 13.84
CA ALA A 36 1.95 5.13 13.12
C ALA A 36 3.49 5.11 13.03
N ILE A 37 4.12 6.22 12.66
CA ILE A 37 5.58 6.33 12.61
C ILE A 37 6.18 6.03 14.00
N LYS A 38 5.72 6.72 15.05
CA LYS A 38 6.24 6.50 16.41
C LYS A 38 6.11 5.06 16.88
N GLN A 39 5.01 4.40 16.55
CA GLN A 39 4.75 3.02 16.96
C GLN A 39 5.59 2.01 16.18
N PHE A 40 5.75 2.20 14.87
CA PHE A 40 6.33 1.19 13.98
C PHE A 40 7.82 1.40 13.67
N THR A 41 8.36 2.62 13.84
CA THR A 41 9.79 2.87 13.63
C THR A 41 10.67 2.03 14.57
N PRO A 42 10.50 2.03 15.91
CA PRO A 42 11.38 1.26 16.79
C PRO A 42 11.47 -0.24 16.46
N PRO A 43 10.36 -0.99 16.29
CA PRO A 43 10.46 -2.41 15.96
C PRO A 43 11.06 -2.65 14.56
N TYR A 44 10.79 -1.77 13.59
CA TYR A 44 11.43 -1.84 12.27
C TYR A 44 12.94 -1.61 12.37
N CYS A 45 13.42 -0.66 13.18
CA CYS A 45 14.86 -0.43 13.33
C CYS A 45 15.58 -1.58 14.03
N GLN A 46 14.89 -2.30 14.93
CA GLN A 46 15.47 -3.43 15.65
C GLN A 46 15.56 -4.69 14.77
N ASN A 47 14.49 -5.04 14.05
CA ASN A 47 14.37 -6.33 13.37
C ASN A 47 13.89 -6.23 11.90
N GLY A 48 14.01 -5.05 11.29
CA GLY A 48 13.59 -4.80 9.92
C GLY A 48 12.12 -5.13 9.67
N LEU A 49 11.84 -5.72 8.51
CA LEU A 49 10.48 -6.09 8.11
C LEU A 49 9.81 -7.07 9.09
N GLN A 50 10.56 -7.97 9.73
CA GLN A 50 10.03 -8.90 10.74
C GLN A 50 9.52 -8.16 11.98
N GLY A 51 10.29 -7.16 12.44
CA GLY A 51 9.89 -6.30 13.54
C GLY A 51 8.62 -5.50 13.22
N LEU A 52 8.56 -4.93 12.01
CA LEU A 52 7.37 -4.23 11.53
C LEU A 52 6.15 -5.16 11.48
N GLY A 53 6.28 -6.36 10.87
CA GLY A 53 5.21 -7.35 10.80
C GLY A 53 4.66 -7.72 12.18
N SER A 54 5.56 -7.97 13.15
CA SER A 54 5.17 -8.28 14.53
C SER A 54 4.45 -7.13 15.24
N ALA A 55 4.84 -5.88 14.94
CA ALA A 55 4.21 -4.70 15.52
C ALA A 55 2.83 -4.42 14.91
N VAL A 56 2.66 -4.68 13.61
CA VAL A 56 1.38 -4.59 12.92
C VAL A 56 0.43 -5.69 13.40
N GLU A 57 0.93 -6.92 13.58
CA GLU A 57 0.16 -8.02 14.20
C GLU A 57 -0.41 -7.61 15.56
N LYS A 58 0.44 -7.13 16.47
CA LYS A 58 0.01 -6.61 17.77
C LYS A 58 -0.96 -5.44 17.66
N CYS A 59 -0.85 -4.61 16.62
CA CYS A 59 -1.78 -3.52 16.39
C CYS A 59 -3.20 -4.05 16.16
N TYR A 60 -3.35 -5.04 15.27
CA TYR A 60 -4.63 -5.68 14.98
C TYR A 60 -5.17 -6.48 16.17
N GLU A 61 -4.33 -7.20 16.91
CA GLU A 61 -4.76 -7.95 18.11
C GLU A 61 -5.38 -7.05 19.18
N ASN A 62 -4.90 -5.80 19.30
CA ASN A 62 -5.36 -4.85 20.31
C ASN A 62 -6.37 -3.83 19.77
N THR A 63 -6.78 -3.95 18.51
CA THR A 63 -7.67 -2.99 17.86
C THR A 63 -8.91 -3.70 17.32
N LYS A 64 -10.10 -3.24 17.74
CA LYS A 64 -11.35 -3.67 17.09
C LYS A 64 -11.44 -3.04 15.70
N ASP A 65 -11.92 -3.79 14.71
CA ASP A 65 -12.06 -3.33 13.31
C ASP A 65 -12.89 -2.04 13.15
N THR A 66 -13.81 -1.77 14.10
CA THR A 66 -14.64 -0.56 14.11
C THR A 66 -13.98 0.65 14.76
N SER A 67 -12.78 0.49 15.35
CA SER A 67 -12.06 1.57 16.02
C SER A 67 -11.49 2.57 15.03
N VAL A 68 -11.37 3.84 15.44
CA VAL A 68 -10.58 4.84 14.70
C VAL A 68 -9.08 4.52 14.70
N THR A 69 -8.62 3.62 15.59
CA THR A 69 -7.22 3.19 15.66
C THR A 69 -6.86 2.15 14.59
N ILE A 70 -7.84 1.58 13.88
CA ILE A 70 -7.58 0.60 12.82
C ILE A 70 -6.81 1.22 11.65
N ASP A 71 -6.99 2.52 11.41
CA ASP A 71 -6.29 3.28 10.36
C ASP A 71 -4.77 3.18 10.52
N MET A 72 -4.28 3.17 11.76
CA MET A 72 -2.86 3.00 12.07
C MET A 72 -2.37 1.59 11.71
N CYS A 73 -3.12 0.54 12.06
CA CYS A 73 -2.74 -0.83 11.70
C CYS A 73 -2.72 -1.02 10.18
N VAL A 74 -3.69 -0.43 9.48
CA VAL A 74 -3.77 -0.38 8.03
C VAL A 74 -2.57 0.34 7.41
N LEU A 75 -2.11 1.46 7.98
CA LEU A 75 -0.87 2.13 7.55
C LEU A 75 0.35 1.22 7.68
N GLY A 76 0.39 0.39 8.72
CA GLY A 76 1.42 -0.65 8.89
C GLY A 76 1.39 -1.67 7.76
N ASP A 77 0.22 -2.25 7.47
CA ASP A 77 0.04 -3.21 6.37
C ASP A 77 0.40 -2.61 5.01
N ILE A 78 -0.01 -1.38 4.71
CA ILE A 78 0.37 -0.68 3.47
C ILE A 78 1.89 -0.48 3.40
N THR A 79 2.52 -0.12 4.52
CA THR A 79 3.98 0.06 4.57
C THR A 79 4.72 -1.26 4.31
N ILE A 80 4.25 -2.36 4.91
CA ILE A 80 4.77 -3.71 4.63
C ILE A 80 4.59 -4.05 3.15
N ALA A 81 3.40 -3.85 2.59
CA ALA A 81 3.13 -4.11 1.18
C ALA A 81 4.08 -3.33 0.28
N LYS A 82 4.29 -2.04 0.56
CA LYS A 82 5.21 -1.17 -0.17
C LYS A 82 6.65 -1.69 -0.10
N LEU A 83 7.13 -2.06 1.09
CA LEU A 83 8.47 -2.65 1.27
C LEU A 83 8.62 -3.94 0.46
N LEU A 84 7.62 -4.83 0.49
CA LEU A 84 7.62 -6.08 -0.28
C LEU A 84 7.65 -5.83 -1.80
N ILE A 85 6.92 -4.82 -2.27
CA ILE A 85 6.92 -4.42 -3.69
C ILE A 85 8.31 -3.90 -4.09
N GLN A 86 8.89 -3.00 -3.30
CA GLN A 86 10.20 -2.40 -3.58
C GLN A 86 11.34 -3.41 -3.54
N ASP A 87 11.26 -4.37 -2.61
CA ASP A 87 12.21 -5.47 -2.47
C ASP A 87 12.02 -6.59 -3.53
N LYS A 88 11.02 -6.47 -4.42
CA LYS A 88 10.64 -7.50 -5.39
C LYS A 88 10.29 -8.85 -4.75
N LYS A 89 9.74 -8.81 -3.54
CA LYS A 89 9.24 -9.97 -2.77
C LYS A 89 7.72 -10.13 -2.85
N ALA A 90 7.02 -9.19 -3.49
CA ALA A 90 5.58 -9.22 -3.69
C ALA A 90 5.21 -10.05 -4.93
N ASP A 91 4.34 -11.04 -4.77
CA ASP A 91 3.63 -11.67 -5.88
C ASP A 91 2.42 -10.81 -6.26
N LEU A 92 2.57 -10.00 -7.31
CA LEU A 92 1.54 -9.08 -7.76
C LEU A 92 0.35 -9.78 -8.43
N SER A 93 0.47 -11.06 -8.80
CA SER A 93 -0.62 -11.80 -9.48
C SER A 93 -1.87 -11.95 -8.60
N VAL A 94 -1.72 -11.83 -7.27
CA VAL A 94 -2.86 -11.78 -6.34
C VAL A 94 -3.82 -10.62 -6.65
N LEU A 95 -3.31 -9.52 -7.24
CA LEU A 95 -4.10 -8.34 -7.58
C LEU A 95 -4.91 -8.52 -8.88
N ASP A 96 -4.59 -9.52 -9.71
CA ASP A 96 -5.36 -9.86 -10.91
C ASP A 96 -6.63 -10.65 -10.59
N ARG A 97 -6.71 -11.20 -9.37
CA ARG A 97 -7.87 -11.96 -8.86
C ARG A 97 -8.97 -11.01 -8.41
N LYS A 98 -10.22 -11.46 -8.47
CA LYS A 98 -11.32 -10.67 -7.89
C LYS A 98 -11.16 -10.61 -6.36
N PRO A 99 -11.46 -9.49 -5.69
CA PRO A 99 -11.36 -9.39 -4.23
C PRO A 99 -12.12 -10.51 -3.50
N SER A 100 -13.31 -10.88 -3.98
CA SER A 100 -14.10 -11.98 -3.40
C SER A 100 -13.39 -13.34 -3.47
N GLU A 101 -12.60 -13.59 -4.52
CA GLU A 101 -11.82 -14.83 -4.68
C GLU A 101 -10.63 -14.87 -3.73
N VAL A 102 -9.98 -13.72 -3.48
CA VAL A 102 -8.86 -13.61 -2.53
C VAL A 102 -9.37 -13.75 -1.09
N ILE A 103 -10.49 -13.10 -0.76
CA ILE A 103 -11.14 -13.17 0.55
C ILE A 103 -11.56 -14.62 0.88
N ALA A 104 -12.14 -15.33 -0.08
CA ALA A 104 -12.62 -16.70 0.11
C ALA A 104 -11.49 -17.76 0.16
N ASP A 105 -10.28 -17.42 -0.29
CA ASP A 105 -9.16 -18.37 -0.39
C ASP A 105 -8.61 -18.75 0.99
N LYS A 106 -8.86 -19.99 1.43
CA LYS A 106 -8.41 -20.48 2.74
C LYS A 106 -6.89 -20.70 2.82
N ASN A 107 -6.19 -20.74 1.70
CA ASN A 107 -4.74 -20.92 1.67
C ASN A 107 -3.97 -19.62 1.92
N ILE A 108 -4.67 -18.48 1.91
CA ILE A 108 -4.09 -17.18 2.25
C ILE A 108 -4.42 -16.89 3.73
N PRO A 109 -3.46 -17.09 4.66
CA PRO A 109 -3.68 -16.79 6.07
C PRO A 109 -3.77 -15.28 6.28
N VAL A 110 -4.49 -14.85 7.31
CA VAL A 110 -4.60 -13.44 7.70
C VAL A 110 -4.01 -13.16 9.09
N SER A 111 -3.58 -14.20 9.80
CA SER A 111 -3.00 -14.13 11.14
C SER A 111 -1.71 -14.96 11.22
N GLY A 112 -0.92 -14.70 12.27
CA GLY A 112 0.41 -15.26 12.45
C GLY A 112 1.46 -14.41 11.75
N THR A 113 2.62 -14.25 12.38
CA THR A 113 3.69 -13.33 11.93
C THR A 113 4.11 -13.54 10.48
N GLU A 114 4.13 -14.78 9.97
CA GLU A 114 4.45 -15.07 8.57
C GLU A 114 3.43 -14.46 7.58
N SER A 115 2.15 -14.39 7.97
CA SER A 115 1.11 -13.74 7.16
C SER A 115 1.28 -12.22 7.09
N TYR A 116 1.98 -11.61 8.06
CA TYR A 116 2.32 -10.19 8.03
C TYR A 116 3.54 -9.91 7.15
N LEU A 117 4.22 -10.94 6.66
CA LEU A 117 5.35 -10.83 5.74
C LEU A 117 5.01 -11.35 4.34
N ASN A 118 3.80 -11.86 4.14
CA ASN A 118 3.29 -12.37 2.87
C ASN A 118 2.40 -11.34 2.18
N PHE A 119 2.72 -10.99 0.94
CA PHE A 119 2.00 -9.96 0.19
C PHE A 119 0.52 -10.30 -0.04
N ALA A 120 0.21 -11.55 -0.39
CA ALA A 120 -1.18 -11.98 -0.60
C ALA A 120 -2.01 -11.91 0.69
N SER A 121 -1.41 -12.27 1.83
CA SER A 121 -2.01 -12.12 3.15
C SER A 121 -2.29 -10.67 3.52
N VAL A 122 -1.35 -9.75 3.25
CA VAL A 122 -1.55 -8.31 3.44
C VAL A 122 -2.70 -7.80 2.58
N VAL A 123 -2.72 -8.14 1.28
CA VAL A 123 -3.81 -7.78 0.37
C VAL A 123 -5.15 -8.29 0.89
N LYS A 124 -5.21 -9.55 1.32
CA LYS A 124 -6.44 -10.13 1.85
C LYS A 124 -6.94 -9.41 3.10
N ARG A 125 -6.06 -9.06 4.06
CA ARG A 125 -6.44 -8.26 5.24
C ARG A 125 -7.03 -6.90 4.85
N LEU A 126 -6.40 -6.21 3.89
CA LEU A 126 -6.90 -4.92 3.40
C LEU A 126 -8.25 -5.07 2.69
N GLN A 127 -8.45 -6.12 1.89
CA GLN A 127 -9.70 -6.40 1.19
C GLN A 127 -10.86 -6.80 2.13
N LEU A 128 -10.57 -7.47 3.25
CA LEU A 128 -11.57 -7.73 4.30
C LEU A 128 -12.13 -6.43 4.91
N LEU A 129 -11.37 -5.34 4.87
CA LEU A 129 -11.82 -4.02 5.31
C LEU A 129 -12.55 -3.24 4.20
N GLY A 130 -12.48 -3.71 2.95
CA GLY A 130 -12.94 -2.96 1.78
C GLY A 130 -14.45 -2.73 1.70
N ASP A 131 -15.25 -3.42 2.51
CA ASP A 131 -16.68 -3.16 2.65
C ASP A 131 -16.97 -1.87 3.47
N MET A 132 -15.97 -1.36 4.19
CA MET A 132 -16.09 -0.08 4.89
C MET A 132 -15.87 1.08 3.89
N PRO A 133 -16.73 2.12 3.88
CA PRO A 133 -16.63 3.22 2.92
C PRO A 133 -15.27 3.93 2.88
N ARG A 134 -14.51 3.95 3.98
CA ARG A 134 -13.17 4.56 4.02
C ARG A 134 -12.04 3.69 3.46
N PHE A 135 -12.32 2.42 3.19
CA PHE A 135 -11.34 1.41 2.76
C PHE A 135 -11.69 0.74 1.42
N TYR A 136 -12.74 1.21 0.75
CA TYR A 136 -13.22 0.67 -0.54
C TYR A 136 -12.13 0.57 -1.62
N ILE A 137 -11.11 1.42 -1.53
CA ILE A 137 -9.98 1.45 -2.48
C ILE A 137 -9.27 0.09 -2.57
N TYR A 138 -9.26 -0.71 -1.50
CA TYR A 138 -8.62 -2.03 -1.47
C TYR A 138 -9.36 -3.09 -2.30
N ASN A 139 -10.65 -2.88 -2.57
CA ASN A 139 -11.44 -3.73 -3.46
C ASN A 139 -11.49 -3.18 -4.90
N SER A 140 -10.75 -2.09 -5.18
CA SER A 140 -10.73 -1.43 -6.49
C SER A 140 -9.52 -1.84 -7.33
N PRO A 141 -9.55 -1.63 -8.66
CA PRO A 141 -8.38 -1.80 -9.54
C PRO A 141 -7.18 -0.90 -9.19
N GLN A 142 -7.36 0.08 -8.31
CA GLN A 142 -6.33 1.06 -7.96
C GLN A 142 -5.53 0.65 -6.70
N ILE A 143 -5.81 -0.51 -6.12
CA ILE A 143 -5.09 -1.02 -4.94
C ILE A 143 -3.57 -0.98 -5.13
N LEU A 144 -3.03 -1.37 -6.30
CA LEU A 144 -1.57 -1.36 -6.53
C LEU A 144 -0.99 0.05 -6.38
N ALA A 145 -1.61 1.03 -7.04
CA ALA A 145 -1.16 2.41 -6.97
C ALA A 145 -1.26 2.95 -5.53
N TYR A 146 -2.31 2.56 -4.81
CA TYR A 146 -2.47 2.91 -3.40
C TYR A 146 -1.41 2.25 -2.50
N LEU A 147 -1.05 0.98 -2.73
CA LEU A 147 0.03 0.32 -1.99
C LEU A 147 1.40 0.94 -2.29
N GLN A 148 1.59 1.46 -3.50
CA GLN A 148 2.84 2.10 -3.90
C GLN A 148 2.98 3.54 -3.39
N GLN A 149 1.88 4.29 -3.21
CA GLN A 149 1.91 5.73 -2.94
C GLN A 149 1.20 6.16 -1.63
N GLY A 150 0.22 5.38 -1.18
CA GLY A 150 -0.72 5.78 -0.13
C GLY A 150 -0.16 5.90 1.28
N ALA A 151 0.96 5.22 1.56
CA ALA A 151 1.66 5.31 2.84
C ALA A 151 3.04 5.98 2.74
N ASP A 152 3.29 6.80 1.71
CA ASP A 152 4.60 7.46 1.51
C ASP A 152 5.16 8.17 2.76
N PRO A 153 4.36 8.98 3.49
CA PRO A 153 4.85 9.62 4.70
C PRO A 153 5.23 8.63 5.81
N VAL A 154 4.43 7.57 5.99
CA VAL A 154 4.70 6.53 7.01
C VAL A 154 5.91 5.70 6.63
N TYR A 155 5.98 5.26 5.38
CA TYR A 155 7.13 4.55 4.83
C TYR A 155 8.43 5.32 5.02
N LYS A 156 8.46 6.62 4.65
CA LYS A 156 9.64 7.47 4.83
C LYS A 156 9.95 7.65 6.31
N GLY A 157 8.94 7.97 7.13
CA GLY A 157 9.12 8.14 8.57
C GLY A 157 9.70 6.91 9.28
N ILE A 158 9.27 5.71 8.88
CA ILE A 158 9.78 4.43 9.41
C ILE A 158 11.19 4.13 8.91
N THR A 159 11.41 4.18 7.59
CA THR A 159 12.68 3.76 6.98
C THR A 159 13.82 4.75 7.17
N GLU A 160 13.54 6.05 7.25
CA GLU A 160 14.52 7.09 7.54
C GLU A 160 14.73 7.29 9.04
N GLY A 161 13.75 6.91 9.87
CA GLY A 161 13.82 7.00 11.33
C GLY A 161 14.93 6.15 11.95
N CYS A 162 15.37 5.09 11.28
CA CYS A 162 16.45 4.21 11.76
C CYS A 162 17.87 4.74 11.49
N LYS A 163 17.99 5.85 10.75
CA LYS A 163 19.28 6.45 10.37
C LYS A 163 19.72 7.57 11.33
N LYS A 164 18.92 7.83 12.37
CA LYS A 164 19.18 8.85 13.40
C LYS A 164 19.70 8.18 14.66
#